data_AF-A0A7D5R8B3-F1
#
_entry.id   AF-A0A7D5R8B3-F1
#
_cell.length_a   1.000
_cell.length_b   1.000
_cell.length_c   1.000
_cell.angle_alpha   90.00
_cell.angle_beta   90.00
_cell.angle_gamma   90.00
#
_symmetry.space_group_name_H-M   'P 1'
#
loop_
_entity.id
_entity.type
_entity.pdbx_description
1 polymer ?
#
loop_
_entity_poly.entity_id
_entity_poly.type
_entity_poly.pdbx_seq_one_letter_code
_entity_poly.pdbx_strand_id
1 'polypeptide(L)'
;MQTISINYILESMNDGKNYFGDMWETCLNNNKRFNRTKLKEILKKMEELGHIKKHGYKNDAYYEKHYHYSLEENIGFVNNLIFTYESKINSALRKLESKKIFLDISKNLTSYKFSKYTKTDYESLLIAMTSMFELASSILWTKENSEDAELKKELKNCFKQINDFMDETNQKLLEGRKTQERILLQKDFSSKIPKAGYLKI
;
A
#
# COMPACT_ATOMS: atom_id res chain seq x y z
N MET A 1 -9.37 -9.61 -6.30
CA MET A 1 -8.40 -8.53 -6.54
C MET A 1 -7.14 -9.14 -7.11
N GLN A 2 -6.52 -8.48 -8.08
CA GLN A 2 -5.29 -8.96 -8.68
C GLN A 2 -4.09 -8.41 -7.86
N THR A 3 -2.92 -9.02 -8.01
CA THR A 3 -1.68 -8.55 -7.40
C THR A 3 -0.58 -8.59 -8.46
N ILE A 4 0.42 -7.73 -8.33
CA ILE A 4 1.60 -7.72 -9.21
C ILE A 4 2.86 -7.71 -8.34
N SER A 5 3.88 -8.46 -8.75
CA SER A 5 5.17 -8.50 -8.04
C SER A 5 5.95 -7.21 -8.29
N ILE A 6 6.56 -6.65 -7.23
CA ILE A 6 7.50 -5.53 -7.31
C ILE A 6 8.68 -5.91 -8.20
N ASN A 7 9.25 -7.11 -7.99
CA ASN A 7 10.36 -7.63 -8.77
C ASN A 7 10.02 -7.72 -10.26
N TYR A 8 8.84 -8.25 -10.59
CA TYR A 8 8.40 -8.35 -11.99
C TYR A 8 8.34 -6.99 -12.70
N ILE A 9 7.89 -5.94 -11.99
CA ILE A 9 7.88 -4.59 -12.56
C ILE A 9 9.31 -4.10 -12.80
N LEU A 10 10.21 -4.29 -11.83
CA LEU A 10 11.61 -3.86 -11.95
C LEU A 10 12.37 -4.63 -13.03
N GLU A 11 12.12 -5.93 -13.21
CA GLU A 11 12.68 -6.75 -14.28
C GLU A 11 12.17 -6.33 -15.67
N SER A 12 10.96 -5.79 -15.75
CA SER A 12 10.42 -5.24 -17.00
C SER A 12 11.01 -3.87 -17.38
N MET A 13 11.85 -3.30 -16.51
CA MET A 13 12.52 -2.01 -16.71
C MET A 13 14.01 -2.20 -17.04
N ASN A 14 14.47 -1.45 -18.04
CA ASN A 14 15.88 -1.26 -18.32
C ASN A 14 16.54 -0.39 -17.24
N ASP A 15 17.86 -0.41 -17.16
CA ASP A 15 18.61 0.38 -16.16
C ASP A 15 18.69 1.88 -16.51
N GLY A 16 18.30 2.25 -17.73
CA GLY A 16 18.18 3.64 -18.17
C GLY A 16 16.75 4.18 -18.10
N LYS A 17 16.40 5.02 -19.09
CA LYS A 17 15.07 5.63 -19.18
C LYS A 17 14.03 4.63 -19.65
N ASN A 18 12.95 4.48 -18.88
CA ASN A 18 11.80 3.64 -19.24
C ASN A 18 10.59 4.52 -19.51
N TYR A 19 10.24 4.70 -20.79
CA TYR A 19 9.06 5.49 -21.16
C TYR A 19 7.78 4.71 -20.88
N PHE A 20 6.72 5.43 -20.53
CA PHE A 20 5.42 4.81 -20.22
C PHE A 20 4.88 3.94 -21.37
N GLY A 21 5.10 4.37 -22.62
CA GLY A 21 4.68 3.61 -23.80
C GLY A 21 5.32 2.23 -23.84
N ASP A 22 6.64 2.18 -23.72
CA ASP A 22 7.44 0.95 -23.77
C ASP A 22 7.08 0.02 -22.60
N MET A 23 7.00 0.58 -21.39
CA MET A 23 6.58 -0.19 -20.21
C MET A 23 5.17 -0.76 -20.34
N TRP A 24 4.28 -0.07 -21.05
CA TRP A 24 2.92 -0.57 -21.31
C TRP A 24 2.91 -1.77 -22.27
N GLU A 25 3.94 -1.92 -23.09
CA GLU A 25 4.10 -3.06 -23.98
C GLU A 25 4.81 -4.23 -23.31
N THR A 26 5.80 -3.96 -22.45
CA THR A 26 6.68 -4.98 -21.84
C THR A 26 6.20 -5.47 -20.47
N CYS A 27 5.58 -4.62 -19.65
CA CYS A 27 5.07 -4.99 -18.34
C CYS A 27 3.68 -5.62 -18.47
N LEU A 28 3.60 -6.95 -18.48
CA LEU A 28 2.37 -7.71 -18.74
C LEU A 28 1.79 -8.34 -17.47
N ASN A 29 0.48 -8.55 -17.45
CA ASN A 29 -0.22 -9.35 -16.44
C ASN A 29 -0.68 -10.67 -17.07
N ASN A 30 -0.08 -11.80 -16.71
CA ASN A 30 -0.42 -13.11 -17.30
C ASN A 30 -0.46 -13.05 -18.85
N ASN A 31 0.60 -12.52 -19.46
CA ASN A 31 0.75 -12.32 -20.90
C ASN A 31 -0.26 -11.32 -21.55
N LYS A 32 -0.98 -10.52 -20.76
CA LYS A 32 -1.90 -9.49 -21.25
C LYS A 32 -1.45 -8.10 -20.82
N ARG A 33 -1.61 -7.12 -21.72
CA ARG A 33 -1.32 -5.71 -21.40
C ARG A 33 -2.26 -5.21 -20.31
N PHE A 34 -1.73 -4.44 -19.38
CA PHE A 34 -2.56 -3.67 -18.44
C PHE A 34 -3.40 -2.65 -19.21
N ASN A 35 -4.54 -2.26 -18.64
CA ASN A 35 -5.14 -0.98 -19.03
C ASN A 35 -4.12 0.13 -18.69
N ARG A 36 -3.95 1.14 -19.57
CA ARG A 36 -3.01 2.24 -19.36
C ARG A 36 -3.21 2.96 -18.01
N THR A 37 -4.46 3.17 -17.59
CA THR A 37 -4.77 3.77 -16.29
C THR A 37 -4.27 2.89 -15.15
N LYS A 38 -4.46 1.57 -15.29
CA LYS A 38 -4.00 0.60 -14.30
C LYS A 38 -2.48 0.59 -14.17
N LEU A 39 -1.76 0.62 -15.29
CA LEU A 39 -0.30 0.69 -15.26
C LEU A 39 0.17 2.00 -14.60
N LYS A 40 -0.45 3.13 -14.91
CA LYS A 40 -0.12 4.41 -14.24
C LYS A 40 -0.29 4.34 -12.73
N GLU A 41 -1.34 3.69 -12.24
CA GLU A 41 -1.54 3.47 -10.80
C GLU A 41 -0.42 2.61 -10.20
N ILE A 42 -0.02 1.53 -10.89
CA ILE A 42 1.09 0.65 -10.46
C ILE A 42 2.39 1.45 -10.38
N LEU A 43 2.73 2.21 -11.41
CA LEU A 43 3.97 3.00 -11.44
C LEU A 43 3.96 4.09 -10.39
N LYS A 44 2.80 4.72 -10.14
CA LYS A 44 2.66 5.66 -9.03
C LYS A 44 2.93 5.01 -7.68
N LYS A 45 2.45 3.78 -7.46
CA LYS A 45 2.74 3.04 -6.22
C LYS A 45 4.23 2.67 -6.10
N MET A 46 4.85 2.23 -7.18
CA MET A 46 6.29 1.96 -7.22
C MET A 46 7.11 3.22 -6.87
N GLU A 47 6.67 4.38 -7.36
CA GLU A 47 7.28 5.68 -7.04
C GLU A 47 7.05 6.06 -5.57
N GLU A 48 5.82 5.94 -5.07
CA GLU A 48 5.48 6.23 -3.67
C GLU A 48 6.24 5.32 -2.67
N LEU A 49 6.59 4.09 -3.09
CA LEU A 49 7.37 3.13 -2.32
C LEU A 49 8.89 3.24 -2.52
N GLY A 50 9.36 4.19 -3.34
CA GLY A 50 10.78 4.48 -3.51
C GLY A 50 11.53 3.52 -4.45
N HIS A 51 10.84 2.67 -5.21
CA HIS A 51 11.48 1.73 -6.14
C HIS A 51 11.84 2.35 -7.49
N ILE A 52 11.10 3.39 -7.89
CA ILE A 52 11.33 4.10 -9.15
C ILE A 52 11.19 5.60 -8.93
N LYS A 53 11.83 6.37 -9.81
CA LYS A 53 11.68 7.82 -9.87
C LYS A 53 11.11 8.23 -11.21
N LYS A 54 10.06 9.05 -11.17
CA LYS A 54 9.48 9.62 -12.38
C LYS A 54 10.19 10.93 -12.74
N HIS A 55 10.48 11.08 -14.03
CA HIS A 55 11.05 12.28 -14.62
C HIS A 55 10.14 12.79 -15.73
N GLY A 56 10.14 14.11 -15.95
CA GLY A 56 9.38 14.75 -17.03
C GLY A 56 7.87 14.81 -16.78
N TYR A 57 7.14 15.33 -17.79
CA TYR A 57 5.70 15.53 -17.74
C TYR A 57 5.02 15.02 -19.02
N LYS A 58 3.76 14.61 -18.89
CA LYS A 58 2.91 14.15 -20.00
C LYS A 58 3.57 13.03 -20.83
N ASN A 59 3.91 13.30 -22.10
CA ASN A 59 4.37 12.31 -23.07
C ASN A 59 5.87 12.05 -23.00
N ASP A 60 6.64 12.98 -22.41
CA ASP A 60 8.08 12.83 -22.21
C ASP A 60 8.40 12.24 -20.82
N ALA A 61 7.37 11.77 -20.11
CA ALA A 61 7.53 11.18 -18.81
C ALA A 61 8.20 9.79 -18.93
N TYR A 62 9.28 9.61 -18.19
CA TYR A 62 9.99 8.34 -18.09
C TYR A 62 10.28 7.99 -16.63
N TYR A 63 10.59 6.73 -16.40
CA TYR A 63 10.86 6.16 -15.09
C TYR A 63 12.26 5.56 -15.07
N GLU A 64 12.98 5.76 -13.97
CA GLU A 64 14.27 5.13 -13.68
C GLU A 64 14.15 4.34 -12.40
N LYS A 65 14.89 3.22 -12.29
CA LYS A 65 15.00 2.48 -11.03
C LYS A 65 15.65 3.40 -10.00
N HIS A 66 15.08 3.46 -8.80
CA HIS A 66 15.63 4.28 -7.72
C HIS A 66 16.28 3.38 -6.68
N TYR A 67 17.46 3.78 -6.24
CA TYR A 67 18.23 3.11 -5.21
C TYR A 67 18.56 4.13 -4.12
N HIS A 68 18.37 3.73 -2.86
CA HIS A 68 18.87 4.48 -1.73
C HIS A 68 20.39 4.23 -1.60
N TYR A 69 21.16 5.31 -1.43
CA TYR A 69 22.62 5.25 -1.45
C TYR A 69 23.23 4.90 -0.10
N SER A 70 22.48 5.09 0.99
CA SER A 70 22.91 4.74 2.34
C SER A 70 21.82 4.06 3.16
N LEU A 71 22.24 3.40 4.25
CA LEU A 71 21.35 2.83 5.25
C LEU A 71 20.41 3.90 5.82
N GLU A 72 20.95 5.06 6.19
CA GLU A 72 20.18 6.16 6.79
C GLU A 72 19.16 6.73 5.83
N GLU A 73 19.49 6.84 4.54
CA GLU A 73 18.54 7.30 3.52
C GLU A 73 17.38 6.32 3.38
N ASN A 74 17.68 5.01 3.29
CA ASN A 74 16.66 3.97 3.12
C ASN A 74 15.74 3.89 4.35
N ILE A 75 16.32 3.79 5.55
CA ILE A 75 15.56 3.73 6.79
C ILE A 75 14.82 5.03 7.07
N GLY A 76 15.41 6.18 6.79
CA GLY A 76 14.75 7.48 6.88
C GLY A 76 13.53 7.59 5.97
N PHE A 77 13.64 7.12 4.72
CA PHE A 77 12.53 7.06 3.78
C PHE A 77 11.41 6.14 4.28
N VAL A 78 11.74 4.92 4.70
CA VAL A 78 10.77 3.95 5.23
C VAL A 78 10.05 4.51 6.46
N ASN A 79 10.78 5.07 7.42
CA ASN A 79 10.19 5.65 8.63
C ASN A 79 9.26 6.82 8.33
N ASN A 80 9.60 7.66 7.35
CA ASN A 80 8.72 8.74 6.91
C ASN A 80 7.40 8.21 6.31
N LEU A 81 7.45 7.13 5.53
CA LEU A 81 6.24 6.48 5.02
C LEU A 81 5.40 5.87 6.15
N ILE A 82 6.02 5.18 7.11
CA ILE A 82 5.34 4.63 8.30
C ILE A 82 4.60 5.77 9.02
N PHE A 83 5.30 6.83 9.39
CA PHE A 83 4.71 7.98 10.08
C PHE A 83 3.55 8.60 9.29
N THR A 84 3.72 8.76 7.98
CA THR A 84 2.68 9.31 7.10
C THR A 84 1.43 8.43 7.09
N TYR A 85 1.58 7.11 6.99
CA TYR A 85 0.45 6.18 6.94
C TYR A 85 -0.20 6.01 8.32
N GLU A 86 0.56 5.93 9.41
CA GLU A 86 0.04 5.94 10.78
C GLU A 86 -0.83 7.18 11.03
N SER A 87 -0.33 8.36 10.64
CA SER A 87 -1.06 9.63 10.77
C SER A 87 -2.39 9.62 9.99
N LYS A 88 -2.37 9.13 8.74
CA LYS A 88 -3.59 9.00 7.92
C LYS A 88 -4.60 8.01 8.52
N ILE A 89 -4.14 6.87 9.01
CA ILE A 89 -4.97 5.85 9.66
C ILE A 89 -5.62 6.44 10.91
N ASN A 90 -4.82 7.04 11.80
CA ASN A 90 -5.30 7.67 13.03
C ASN A 90 -6.31 8.80 12.74
N SER A 91 -6.06 9.62 11.72
CA SER A 91 -7.01 10.67 11.30
C SER A 91 -8.34 10.07 10.83
N ALA A 92 -8.30 9.02 10.01
CA ALA A 92 -9.49 8.35 9.52
C ALA A 92 -10.29 7.67 10.64
N LEU A 93 -9.61 7.01 11.60
CA LEU A 93 -10.24 6.39 12.77
C LEU A 93 -11.00 7.42 13.61
N ARG A 94 -10.38 8.56 13.94
CA ARG A 94 -11.03 9.65 14.72
C ARG A 94 -12.30 10.17 14.02
N LYS A 95 -12.27 10.30 12.69
CA LYS A 95 -13.45 10.72 11.90
C LYS A 95 -14.56 9.67 11.93
N LEU A 96 -14.22 8.39 11.94
CA LEU A 96 -15.19 7.30 12.01
C LEU A 96 -15.82 7.16 13.40
N GLU A 97 -15.01 7.30 14.46
CA GLU A 97 -15.45 7.28 15.86
C GLU A 97 -16.43 8.42 16.17
N SER A 98 -16.07 9.65 15.81
CA SER A 98 -16.90 10.84 16.04
C SER A 98 -18.29 10.79 15.39
N LYS A 99 -18.47 9.94 14.38
CA LYS A 99 -19.72 9.83 13.61
C LYS A 99 -20.57 8.60 13.99
N LYS A 100 -20.21 7.82 15.02
CA LYS A 100 -20.91 6.57 15.44
C LYS A 100 -21.15 5.56 14.31
N ILE A 101 -20.39 5.66 13.20
CA ILE A 101 -20.57 4.88 11.97
C ILE A 101 -20.48 3.38 12.23
N PHE A 102 -19.74 3.00 13.26
CA PHE A 102 -19.50 1.62 13.64
C PHE A 102 -20.73 0.88 14.20
N LEU A 103 -21.76 1.61 14.67
CA LEU A 103 -23.09 1.06 14.97
C LEU A 103 -23.94 0.84 13.69
N ASP A 104 -23.63 1.54 12.60
CA ASP A 104 -24.33 1.38 11.31
C ASP A 104 -23.74 0.25 10.46
N ILE A 105 -22.43 -0.03 10.58
CA ILE A 105 -21.78 -1.18 9.92
C ILE A 105 -22.41 -2.53 10.36
N SER A 106 -22.95 -2.59 11.59
CA SER A 106 -23.75 -3.71 12.13
C SER A 106 -24.92 -4.14 11.28
N LYS A 107 -25.56 -3.19 10.62
CA LYS A 107 -26.86 -3.35 9.99
C LYS A 107 -26.66 -3.41 8.49
N ASN A 108 -26.06 -4.50 8.00
CA ASN A 108 -25.88 -4.79 6.57
C ASN A 108 -25.25 -3.63 5.77
N LEU A 109 -23.96 -3.75 5.46
CA LEU A 109 -23.24 -2.84 4.53
C LEU A 109 -23.92 -2.70 3.15
N THR A 110 -24.77 -3.65 2.76
CA THR A 110 -25.58 -3.62 1.54
C THR A 110 -26.91 -2.87 1.69
N SER A 111 -27.39 -2.62 2.91
CA SER A 111 -28.73 -2.07 3.18
C SER A 111 -28.75 -0.63 3.67
N TYR A 112 -27.65 -0.12 4.24
CA TYR A 112 -27.57 1.26 4.69
C TYR A 112 -26.83 2.13 3.68
N LYS A 113 -27.54 3.15 3.16
CA LYS A 113 -26.95 4.30 2.50
C LYS A 113 -26.09 5.03 3.53
N PHE A 114 -24.81 4.70 3.63
CA PHE A 114 -23.87 5.59 4.31
C PHE A 114 -24.06 7.00 3.77
N SER A 115 -24.00 7.99 4.66
CA SER A 115 -23.86 9.36 4.18
C SER A 115 -22.63 9.41 3.25
N LYS A 116 -22.68 10.23 2.19
CA LYS A 116 -21.56 10.39 1.25
C LYS A 116 -20.23 10.60 2.00
N TYR A 117 -20.27 11.39 3.08
CA TYR A 117 -19.13 11.70 3.94
C TYR A 117 -18.59 10.48 4.70
N THR A 118 -19.49 9.67 5.28
CA THR A 118 -19.13 8.42 5.98
C THR A 118 -18.42 7.44 5.06
N LYS A 119 -18.94 7.27 3.83
CA LYS A 119 -18.33 6.39 2.83
C LYS A 119 -16.91 6.86 2.47
N THR A 120 -16.74 8.16 2.26
CA THR A 120 -15.41 8.76 1.98
C THR A 120 -14.42 8.55 3.13
N ASP A 121 -14.84 8.69 4.38
CA ASP A 121 -13.95 8.47 5.52
C ASP A 121 -13.54 6.99 5.67
N TYR A 122 -14.48 6.06 5.43
CA TYR A 122 -14.19 4.63 5.45
C TYR A 122 -13.27 4.21 4.28
N GLU A 123 -13.51 4.73 3.08
CA GLU A 123 -12.61 4.56 1.93
C GLU A 123 -11.21 5.11 2.22
N SER A 124 -11.12 6.25 2.91
CA SER A 124 -9.84 6.84 3.32
C SER A 124 -9.07 5.95 4.30
N LEU A 125 -9.76 5.37 5.29
CA LEU A 125 -9.16 4.37 6.20
C LEU A 125 -8.63 3.17 5.41
N LEU A 126 -9.47 2.62 4.52
CA LEU A 126 -9.10 1.47 3.71
C LEU A 126 -7.87 1.75 2.82
N ILE A 127 -7.80 2.93 2.20
CA ILE A 127 -6.65 3.34 1.39
C ILE A 127 -5.40 3.43 2.27
N ALA A 128 -5.48 4.11 3.41
CA ALA A 128 -4.33 4.29 4.29
C ALA A 128 -3.79 2.96 4.85
N MET A 129 -4.68 2.05 5.27
CA MET A 129 -4.30 0.70 5.69
C MET A 129 -3.71 -0.12 4.53
N THR A 130 -4.28 -0.01 3.32
CA THR A 130 -3.71 -0.69 2.14
C THR A 130 -2.30 -0.20 1.85
N SER A 131 -2.05 1.11 1.90
CA SER A 131 -0.72 1.69 1.72
C SER A 131 0.27 1.21 2.79
N MET A 132 -0.17 1.10 4.06
CA MET A 132 0.65 0.55 5.13
C MET A 132 1.03 -0.92 4.86
N PHE A 133 0.10 -1.75 4.38
CA PHE A 133 0.40 -3.13 4.02
C PHE A 133 1.27 -3.26 2.76
N GLU A 134 1.12 -2.37 1.79
CA GLU A 134 2.00 -2.30 0.62
C GLU A 134 3.43 -1.90 1.02
N LEU A 135 3.58 -1.00 1.99
CA LEU A 135 4.88 -0.69 2.59
C LEU A 135 5.49 -1.90 3.32
N ALA A 136 4.70 -2.59 4.14
CA ALA A 136 5.16 -3.80 4.82
C ALA A 136 5.62 -4.89 3.82
N SER A 137 4.87 -5.06 2.73
CA SER A 137 5.22 -5.95 1.61
C SER A 137 6.52 -5.53 0.93
N SER A 138 6.70 -4.22 0.69
CA SER A 138 7.92 -3.64 0.13
C SER A 138 9.14 -3.87 1.03
N ILE A 139 9.01 -3.62 2.33
CA ILE A 139 10.06 -3.84 3.33
C ILE A 139 10.51 -5.29 3.34
N LEU A 140 9.58 -6.25 3.30
CA LEU A 140 9.91 -7.68 3.25
C LEU A 140 10.71 -8.03 1.99
N TRP A 141 10.29 -7.50 0.84
CA TRP A 141 11.00 -7.72 -0.42
C TRP A 141 12.41 -7.14 -0.40
N THR A 142 12.58 -5.89 0.03
CA THR A 142 13.91 -5.26 0.15
C THR A 142 14.80 -6.03 1.12
N LYS A 143 14.24 -6.50 2.24
CA LYS A 143 14.96 -7.33 3.21
C LYS A 143 15.41 -8.67 2.61
N GLU A 144 14.60 -9.30 1.77
CA GLU A 144 14.94 -10.58 1.12
C GLU A 144 15.99 -10.42 0.01
N ASN A 145 15.99 -9.28 -0.69
CA ASN A 145 16.87 -9.02 -1.84
C ASN A 145 18.12 -8.18 -1.52
N SER A 146 18.26 -7.69 -0.28
CA SER A 146 19.47 -7.00 0.17
C SER A 146 20.57 -8.01 0.55
N GLU A 147 21.84 -7.64 0.38
CA GLU A 147 22.98 -8.36 0.99
C GLU A 147 23.42 -7.74 2.32
N ASP A 148 23.03 -6.49 2.59
CA ASP A 148 23.39 -5.73 3.79
C ASP A 148 22.64 -6.27 5.03
N ALA A 149 23.42 -6.80 5.98
CA ALA A 149 22.91 -7.38 7.22
C ALA A 149 22.34 -6.33 8.19
N GLU A 150 22.89 -5.12 8.21
CA GLU A 150 22.43 -4.03 9.06
C GLU A 150 21.09 -3.49 8.54
N LEU A 151 21.00 -3.26 7.22
CA LEU A 151 19.73 -2.91 6.57
C LEU A 151 18.65 -3.96 6.84
N LYS A 152 18.97 -5.25 6.74
CA LYS A 152 18.00 -6.33 7.05
C LYS A 152 17.48 -6.26 8.48
N LYS A 153 18.35 -5.95 9.44
CA LYS A 153 18.00 -5.83 10.85
C LYS A 153 17.07 -4.65 11.08
N GLU A 154 17.38 -3.48 10.52
CA GLU A 154 16.53 -2.30 10.68
C GLU A 154 15.19 -2.44 9.97
N LEU A 155 15.15 -3.00 8.75
CA LEU A 155 13.91 -3.32 8.05
C LEU A 155 13.04 -4.33 8.82
N LYS A 156 13.64 -5.27 9.56
CA LYS A 156 12.90 -6.17 10.46
C LYS A 156 12.25 -5.40 11.61
N ASN A 157 12.92 -4.39 12.17
CA ASN A 157 12.36 -3.53 13.21
C ASN A 157 11.19 -2.70 12.66
N CYS A 158 11.35 -2.06 11.50
CA CYS A 158 10.29 -1.32 10.81
C CYS A 158 9.07 -2.21 10.54
N PHE A 159 9.29 -3.43 10.03
CA PHE A 159 8.20 -4.39 9.79
C PHE A 159 7.47 -4.77 11.08
N LYS A 160 8.21 -4.96 12.18
CA LYS A 160 7.61 -5.24 13.49
C LYS A 160 6.74 -4.07 13.96
N GLN A 161 7.25 -2.83 13.88
CA GLN A 161 6.47 -1.63 14.23
C GLN A 161 5.16 -1.55 13.45
N ILE A 162 5.20 -1.79 12.13
CA ILE A 162 3.98 -1.79 11.31
C ILE A 162 2.99 -2.85 11.80
N ASN A 163 3.44 -4.07 12.09
CA ASN A 163 2.55 -5.11 12.58
C ASN A 163 1.93 -4.75 13.93
N ASP A 164 2.75 -4.29 14.89
CA ASP A 164 2.28 -3.91 16.22
C ASP A 164 1.21 -2.80 16.12
N PHE A 165 1.45 -1.77 15.28
CA PHE A 165 0.50 -0.68 15.02
C PHE A 165 -0.79 -1.19 14.34
N MET A 166 -0.67 -2.07 13.36
CA MET A 166 -1.82 -2.60 12.62
C MET A 166 -2.65 -3.55 13.48
N ASP A 167 -2.04 -4.31 14.37
CA ASP A 167 -2.74 -5.15 15.35
C ASP A 167 -3.50 -4.30 16.37
N GLU A 168 -2.90 -3.24 16.90
CA GLU A 168 -3.58 -2.27 17.77
C GLU A 168 -4.76 -1.60 17.03
N THR A 169 -4.54 -1.17 15.79
CA THR A 169 -5.57 -0.59 14.93
C THR A 169 -6.73 -1.57 14.70
N ASN A 170 -6.41 -2.84 14.41
CA ASN A 170 -7.41 -3.88 14.24
C ASN A 170 -8.19 -4.14 15.53
N GLN A 171 -7.53 -4.16 16.69
CA GLN A 171 -8.20 -4.31 17.97
C GLN A 171 -9.20 -3.17 18.22
N LYS A 172 -8.77 -1.91 18.05
CA LYS A 172 -9.66 -0.73 18.13
C LYS A 172 -10.83 -0.82 17.17
N LEU A 173 -10.58 -1.28 15.93
CA LEU A 173 -11.63 -1.47 14.95
C LEU A 173 -12.62 -2.57 15.35
N LEU A 174 -12.24 -3.59 16.11
CA LEU A 174 -13.10 -4.74 16.44
C LEU A 174 -13.70 -4.68 17.85
N GLU A 175 -13.20 -3.78 18.70
CA GLU A 175 -13.65 -3.58 20.08
C GLU A 175 -15.15 -3.21 20.12
N GLY A 176 -15.89 -3.82 21.05
CA GLY A 176 -17.34 -3.56 21.23
C GLY A 176 -18.25 -4.09 20.12
N ARG A 177 -17.73 -4.80 19.10
CA ARG A 177 -18.50 -5.26 17.93
C ARG A 177 -18.98 -6.70 18.01
N LYS A 178 -20.12 -6.95 17.36
CA LYS A 178 -20.70 -8.30 17.21
C LYS A 178 -19.92 -9.11 16.17
N THR A 179 -20.00 -10.44 16.27
CA THR A 179 -19.26 -11.39 15.42
C THR A 179 -19.44 -11.14 13.92
N GLN A 180 -20.66 -10.84 13.45
CA GLN A 180 -20.92 -10.59 12.02
C GLN A 180 -20.26 -9.29 11.50
N GLU A 181 -20.20 -8.24 12.32
CA GLU A 181 -19.49 -6.98 11.99
C GLU A 181 -18.00 -7.20 11.85
N ARG A 182 -17.44 -7.97 12.79
CA ARG A 182 -16.03 -8.34 12.79
C ARG A 182 -15.66 -9.08 11.51
N ILE A 183 -16.47 -10.06 11.11
CA ILE A 183 -16.27 -10.85 9.87
C ILE A 183 -16.30 -9.94 8.64
N LEU A 184 -17.25 -9.00 8.56
CA LEU A 184 -17.37 -8.10 7.40
C LEU A 184 -16.18 -7.16 7.30
N LEU A 185 -15.82 -6.50 8.41
CA LEU A 185 -14.66 -5.61 8.46
C LEU A 185 -13.38 -6.37 8.12
N GLN A 186 -13.16 -7.52 8.75
CA GLN A 186 -12.00 -8.36 8.47
C GLN A 186 -11.97 -8.81 7.01
N LYS A 187 -13.10 -9.20 6.41
CA LYS A 187 -13.14 -9.58 4.99
C LYS A 187 -12.70 -8.43 4.08
N ASP A 188 -13.17 -7.21 4.34
CA ASP A 188 -12.79 -6.03 3.57
C ASP A 188 -11.30 -5.70 3.74
N PHE A 189 -10.74 -5.85 4.94
CA PHE A 189 -9.33 -5.61 5.22
C PHE A 189 -8.41 -6.72 4.68
N SER A 190 -8.70 -8.00 4.95
CA SER A 190 -7.89 -9.14 4.51
C SER A 190 -7.82 -9.24 2.99
N SER A 191 -8.86 -8.81 2.27
CA SER A 191 -8.82 -8.77 0.80
C SER A 191 -7.80 -7.77 0.24
N LYS A 192 -7.37 -6.78 1.05
CA LYS A 192 -6.50 -5.66 0.66
C LYS A 192 -5.04 -5.83 1.06
N ILE A 193 -4.69 -6.86 1.82
CA ILE A 193 -3.30 -7.16 2.18
C ILE A 193 -2.62 -7.88 0.99
N PRO A 194 -1.57 -7.31 0.36
CA PRO A 194 -0.77 -8.05 -0.61
C PRO A 194 0.15 -9.07 0.06
N LYS A 195 0.57 -10.07 -0.71
CA LYS A 195 1.67 -10.96 -0.31
C LYS A 195 2.99 -10.15 -0.28
N ALA A 196 3.97 -10.62 0.48
CA ALA A 196 5.31 -10.03 0.52
C ALA A 196 5.91 -9.88 -0.89
N GLY A 197 6.40 -8.68 -1.22
CA GLY A 197 6.90 -8.34 -2.55
C GLY A 197 5.83 -8.15 -3.64
N TYR A 198 4.57 -7.99 -3.26
CA TYR A 198 3.48 -7.68 -4.18
C TYR A 198 2.80 -6.36 -3.85
N LEU A 199 2.24 -5.74 -4.90
CA LEU A 199 1.32 -4.61 -4.83
C LEU A 199 -0.09 -5.07 -5.16
N LYS A 200 -1.10 -4.37 -4.61
CA LYS A 200 -2.50 -4.59 -5.01
C LYS A 200 -2.83 -3.84 -6.30
N ILE A 201 -3.48 -4.53 -7.23
CA ILE A 201 -4.01 -3.98 -8.48
C ILE A 201 -5.52 -4.22 -8.55
#